data_AF-A0A0W8E3V0-F1
#
_entry.id   AF-A0A0W8E3V0-F1
#
_cell.length_a   1.000
_cell.length_b   1.000
_cell.length_c   1.000
_cell.angle_alpha   90.00
_cell.angle_beta   90.00
_cell.angle_gamma   90.00
#
_symmetry.space_group_name_H-M   'P 1'
#
loop_
_entity.id
_entity.type
_entity.pdbx_description
1 polymer ?
#
loop_
_entity_poly.entity_id
_entity_poly.type
_entity_poly.pdbx_seq_one_letter_code
_entity_poly.pdbx_strand_id
1 'polypeptide(L)'
;MLDAVQKPKWGWIDLIIVYTGTLLLTLLGTAWIAHNRVDLFTYFTAGTLMQFIISVGLVLLLAVYIHKARLSELGLKRASGHDLLVYGLLGGFLLMVFMILIGIPISRLQPDVQPQVFEEMLRSVGQDWQFFVLLFLGAVTAPISEELFYRGMLYPVFRGYLGPGWGAVTAGLIFGLAHWDLWRTIPLAIGGAALCYMYEKTGNIWVTMLAHGTWNGLMSLMVYYNFLV
;
A
#
# COMPACT_ATOMS: atom_id res chain seq x y z
N MET A 1 24.69 4.81 -2.98
CA MET A 1 24.64 3.53 -2.25
C MET A 1 24.32 3.89 -0.81
N LEU A 2 23.24 3.37 -0.23
CA LEU A 2 23.02 3.55 1.21
C LEU A 2 24.15 2.82 1.93
N ASP A 3 25.03 3.58 2.60
CA ASP A 3 26.05 3.05 3.52
C ASP A 3 25.39 2.11 4.54
N ALA A 4 26.16 1.09 4.96
CA ALA A 4 25.76 -0.02 5.84
C ALA A 4 24.51 0.27 6.70
N VAL A 5 23.35 -0.20 6.22
CA VAL A 5 22.06 0.05 6.87
C VAL A 5 22.05 -0.64 8.23
N GLN A 6 21.84 0.15 9.29
CA GLN A 6 21.59 -0.35 10.64
C GLN A 6 20.42 -1.34 10.60
N LYS A 7 20.61 -2.50 11.24
CA LYS A 7 19.51 -3.45 11.44
C LYS A 7 18.33 -2.71 12.11
N PRO A 8 17.09 -2.92 11.64
CA PRO A 8 15.93 -2.31 12.28
C PRO A 8 15.83 -2.74 13.74
N LYS A 9 15.25 -1.89 14.58
CA LYS A 9 15.04 -2.17 16.01
C LYS A 9 13.92 -3.18 16.28
N TRP A 10 13.12 -3.50 15.26
CA TRP A 10 12.05 -4.50 15.29
C TRP A 10 12.45 -5.73 14.45
N GLY A 11 11.74 -6.84 14.66
CA GLY A 11 11.98 -8.12 13.98
C GLY A 11 10.73 -8.73 13.35
N TRP A 12 10.86 -9.99 12.93
CA TRP A 12 9.80 -10.75 12.26
C TRP A 12 8.50 -10.87 13.09
N ILE A 13 8.63 -10.99 14.41
CA ILE A 13 7.49 -11.09 15.31
C ILE A 13 6.66 -9.81 15.27
N ASP A 14 7.30 -8.63 15.26
CA ASP A 14 6.59 -7.35 15.18
C ASP A 14 5.80 -7.24 13.87
N LEU A 15 6.38 -7.70 12.75
CA LEU A 15 5.68 -7.71 11.46
C LEU A 15 4.43 -8.58 11.49
N ILE A 16 4.52 -9.76 12.10
CA ILE A 16 3.38 -10.67 12.28
C ILE A 16 2.32 -9.99 13.16
N ILE A 17 2.71 -9.37 14.27
CA ILE A 17 1.79 -8.68 15.18
C ILE A 17 1.06 -7.54 14.46
N VAL A 18 1.77 -6.68 13.71
CA VAL A 18 1.13 -5.58 12.97
C VAL A 18 0.15 -6.14 11.94
N TYR A 19 0.58 -7.10 11.12
CA TYR A 19 -0.24 -7.63 10.04
C TYR A 19 -1.49 -8.36 10.57
N THR A 20 -1.29 -9.34 11.46
CA THR A 20 -2.39 -10.13 12.04
C THR A 20 -3.26 -9.30 12.97
N GLY A 21 -2.68 -8.39 13.76
CA GLY A 21 -3.42 -7.47 14.61
C GLY A 21 -4.30 -6.53 13.78
N THR A 22 -3.78 -6.00 12.66
CA THR A 22 -4.56 -5.19 11.72
C THR A 22 -5.74 -5.99 11.16
N LEU A 23 -5.50 -7.20 10.66
CA LEU A 23 -6.56 -8.04 10.10
C LEU A 23 -7.63 -8.41 11.15
N LEU A 24 -7.23 -8.90 12.32
CA LEU A 24 -8.15 -9.35 13.36
C LEU A 24 -8.98 -8.21 13.95
N LEU A 25 -8.34 -7.09 14.29
CA LEU A 25 -9.06 -5.95 14.87
C LEU A 25 -9.98 -5.29 13.84
N THR A 26 -9.56 -5.22 12.57
CA THR A 26 -10.43 -4.74 11.48
C THR A 26 -11.61 -5.68 11.28
N LEU A 27 -11.40 -7.00 11.28
CA LEU A 27 -12.48 -7.97 11.15
C LEU A 27 -13.52 -7.85 12.27
N LEU A 28 -13.06 -7.71 13.53
CA LEU A 28 -13.96 -7.53 14.67
C LEU A 28 -14.75 -6.22 14.58
N GLY A 29 -14.09 -5.12 14.22
CA GLY A 29 -14.76 -3.84 14.11
C GLY A 29 -15.71 -3.77 12.91
N THR A 30 -15.38 -4.37 11.76
CA THR A 30 -16.31 -4.44 10.63
C THR A 30 -17.48 -5.37 10.92
N ALA A 31 -17.30 -6.47 11.66
CA ALA A 31 -18.42 -7.29 12.13
C ALA A 31 -19.38 -6.49 13.02
N TRP A 32 -18.85 -5.63 13.90
CA TRP A 32 -19.68 -4.71 14.69
C TRP A 32 -20.41 -3.69 13.82
N ILE A 33 -19.74 -3.08 12.82
CA ILE A 33 -20.39 -2.15 11.88
C ILE A 33 -21.52 -2.85 11.10
N ALA A 34 -21.27 -4.06 10.59
CA ALA A 34 -22.27 -4.85 9.87
C ALA A 34 -23.50 -5.16 10.73
N HIS A 35 -23.31 -5.42 12.03
CA HIS A 35 -24.41 -5.64 12.96
C HIS A 35 -25.36 -4.44 13.05
N ASN A 36 -24.85 -3.22 12.86
CA ASN A 36 -25.63 -1.98 12.87
C ASN A 36 -26.39 -1.72 11.55
N ARG A 37 -26.35 -2.65 10.58
CA ARG A 37 -27.12 -2.60 9.31
C ARG A 37 -26.94 -1.29 8.52
N VAL A 38 -25.73 -0.76 8.50
CA VAL A 38 -25.38 0.39 7.65
C VAL A 38 -25.34 -0.01 6.16
N ASP A 39 -25.45 0.96 5.26
CA ASP A 39 -25.30 0.73 3.82
C ASP A 39 -23.86 0.31 3.44
N LEU A 40 -23.71 -0.27 2.25
CA LEU A 40 -22.43 -0.82 1.79
C LEU A 40 -21.32 0.23 1.70
N PHE A 41 -21.64 1.45 1.27
CA PHE A 41 -20.64 2.52 1.14
C PHE A 41 -20.13 2.95 2.51
N THR A 42 -21.04 3.13 3.47
CA THR A 42 -20.69 3.44 4.87
C THR A 42 -19.89 2.30 5.49
N TYR A 43 -20.31 1.05 5.30
CA TYR A 43 -19.59 -0.13 5.78
C TYR A 43 -18.15 -0.17 5.28
N PHE A 44 -17.96 -0.03 3.96
CA PHE A 44 -16.64 -0.07 3.33
C PHE A 44 -15.75 1.07 3.81
N THR A 45 -16.27 2.31 3.75
CA THR A 45 -15.54 3.52 4.16
C THR A 45 -15.08 3.44 5.61
N ALA A 46 -15.99 3.08 6.53
CA ALA A 46 -15.67 2.95 7.94
C ALA A 46 -14.67 1.80 8.20
N GLY A 47 -14.82 0.67 7.51
CA GLY A 47 -13.89 -0.45 7.58
C GLY A 47 -12.48 -0.08 7.15
N THR A 48 -12.33 0.59 6.00
CA THR A 48 -11.02 1.04 5.48
C THR A 48 -10.37 2.08 6.39
N LEU A 49 -11.13 3.06 6.89
CA LEU A 49 -10.61 4.05 7.85
C LEU A 49 -10.15 3.40 9.16
N MET A 50 -10.92 2.45 9.66
CA MET A 50 -10.56 1.69 10.85
C MET A 50 -9.28 0.87 10.62
N GLN A 51 -9.18 0.17 9.49
CA GLN A 51 -7.97 -0.56 9.12
C GLN A 51 -6.75 0.35 9.04
N PHE A 52 -6.90 1.53 8.44
CA PHE A 52 -5.86 2.57 8.38
C PHE A 52 -5.40 2.99 9.78
N ILE A 53 -6.34 3.36 10.66
CA ILE A 53 -6.05 3.80 12.04
C ILE A 53 -5.34 2.69 12.82
N ILE A 54 -5.83 1.45 12.73
CA ILE A 54 -5.24 0.31 13.44
C ILE A 54 -3.84 0.03 12.90
N SER A 55 -3.67 -0.03 11.59
CA SER A 55 -2.38 -0.34 10.96
C SER A 55 -1.31 0.68 11.33
N VAL A 56 -1.60 1.98 11.12
CA VAL A 56 -0.69 3.06 11.49
C VAL A 56 -0.45 3.07 12.99
N GLY A 57 -1.50 2.90 13.80
CA GLY A 57 -1.41 2.85 15.25
C GLY A 57 -0.49 1.74 15.75
N LEU A 58 -0.63 0.52 15.23
CA LEU A 58 0.21 -0.62 15.58
C LEU A 58 1.66 -0.42 15.14
N VAL A 59 1.91 0.10 13.93
CA VAL A 59 3.28 0.42 13.50
C VAL A 59 3.93 1.44 14.43
N LEU A 60 3.24 2.54 14.73
CA LEU A 60 3.79 3.58 15.61
C LEU A 60 3.94 3.09 17.06
N LEU A 61 3.00 2.30 17.56
CA LEU A 61 3.09 1.67 18.87
C LEU A 61 4.33 0.78 18.98
N LEU A 62 4.50 -0.18 18.06
CA LEU A 62 5.62 -1.11 18.14
C LEU A 62 6.94 -0.41 17.84
N ALA A 63 7.06 0.26 16.69
CA ALA A 63 8.34 0.84 16.27
C ALA A 63 8.77 2.01 17.15
N VAL A 64 7.88 2.98 17.41
CA VAL A 64 8.25 4.23 18.10
C VAL A 64 8.09 4.10 19.61
N TYR A 65 6.95 3.60 20.08
CA TYR A 65 6.68 3.59 21.52
C TYR A 65 7.38 2.43 22.24
N ILE A 66 7.33 1.19 21.73
CA ILE A 66 7.95 0.02 22.35
C ILE A 66 9.45 -0.02 22.04
N HIS A 67 9.82 -0.03 20.76
CA HIS A 67 11.21 -0.18 20.32
C HIS A 67 12.02 1.13 20.31
N LYS A 68 11.41 2.26 20.69
CA LYS A 68 12.07 3.58 20.77
C LYS A 68 12.79 3.96 19.46
N ALA A 69 12.23 3.57 18.32
CA ALA A 69 12.71 4.02 17.02
C ALA A 69 12.30 5.47 16.78
N ARG A 70 13.16 6.22 16.10
CA ARG A 70 12.81 7.55 15.57
C ARG A 70 11.96 7.37 14.33
N LEU A 71 11.08 8.33 14.05
CA LEU A 71 10.31 8.35 12.79
C LEU A 71 11.21 8.29 11.54
N SER A 72 12.41 8.87 11.62
CA SER A 72 13.40 8.78 10.55
C SER A 72 13.94 7.36 10.29
N GLU A 73 13.88 6.46 11.27
CA GLU A 73 14.23 5.04 11.11
C GLU A 73 13.13 4.27 10.35
N LEU A 74 11.88 4.74 10.38
CA LEU A 74 10.80 4.29 9.49
C LEU A 74 10.91 4.92 8.10
N GLY A 75 11.87 5.82 7.86
CA GLY A 75 12.03 6.55 6.61
C GLY A 75 11.19 7.82 6.49
N LEU A 76 10.53 8.27 7.57
CA LEU A 76 9.88 9.59 7.62
C LEU A 76 10.94 10.68 7.81
N LYS A 77 11.44 11.19 6.69
CA LYS A 77 12.47 12.24 6.62
C LYS A 77 12.02 13.36 5.71
N ARG A 78 12.66 14.52 5.77
CA ARG A 78 12.41 15.57 4.79
C ARG A 78 12.80 15.07 3.39
N ALA A 79 11.84 15.08 2.46
CA ALA A 79 12.06 14.67 1.07
C ALA A 79 12.61 15.84 0.25
N SER A 80 13.47 15.54 -0.73
CA SER A 80 13.88 16.53 -1.72
C SER A 80 12.78 16.72 -2.77
N GLY A 81 12.62 17.94 -3.30
CA GLY A 81 11.64 18.19 -4.37
C GLY A 81 11.94 17.36 -5.62
N HIS A 82 13.21 17.15 -5.95
CA HIS A 82 13.64 16.27 -7.03
C HIS A 82 13.12 14.84 -6.84
N ASP A 83 13.29 14.26 -5.65
CA ASP A 83 12.88 12.88 -5.41
C ASP A 83 11.36 12.72 -5.42
N LEU A 84 10.63 13.72 -4.90
CA LEU A 84 9.17 13.75 -4.99
C LEU A 84 8.68 13.83 -6.44
N LEU A 85 9.37 14.57 -7.31
CA LEU A 85 9.00 14.65 -8.73
C LEU A 85 9.37 13.36 -9.49
N VAL A 86 10.62 12.90 -9.38
CA VAL A 86 11.15 11.80 -10.19
C VAL A 86 10.69 10.44 -9.69
N TYR A 87 10.91 10.15 -8.40
CA TYR A 87 10.55 8.85 -7.83
C TYR A 87 9.10 8.83 -7.33
N GLY A 88 8.59 9.96 -6.85
CA GLY A 88 7.18 10.11 -6.47
C GLY A 88 6.27 10.16 -7.69
N LEU A 89 6.09 11.33 -8.31
CA LEU A 89 5.09 11.52 -9.37
C LEU A 89 5.39 10.70 -10.63
N LEU A 90 6.59 10.83 -11.21
CA LEU A 90 6.94 10.10 -12.43
C LEU A 90 7.03 8.59 -12.16
N GLY A 91 7.61 8.19 -11.03
CA GLY A 91 7.64 6.78 -10.60
C GLY A 91 6.23 6.19 -10.48
N GLY A 92 5.31 6.88 -9.82
CA GLY A 92 3.90 6.47 -9.70
C GLY A 92 3.17 6.41 -11.03
N PHE A 93 3.39 7.39 -11.92
CA PHE A 93 2.85 7.36 -13.27
C PHE A 93 3.36 6.16 -14.07
N LEU A 94 4.66 5.86 -14.02
CA LEU A 94 5.24 4.70 -14.69
C LEU A 94 4.73 3.38 -14.11
N LEU A 95 4.47 3.31 -12.80
CA LEU A 95 3.81 2.16 -12.18
C LEU A 95 2.40 1.97 -12.71
N MET A 96 1.61 3.04 -12.84
CA MET A 96 0.29 2.98 -13.47
C MET A 96 0.38 2.45 -14.91
N VAL A 97 1.29 2.99 -15.74
CA VAL A 97 1.51 2.51 -17.11
C VAL A 97 1.87 1.02 -17.12
N PHE A 98 2.78 0.60 -16.24
CA PHE A 98 3.14 -0.81 -16.09
C PHE A 98 1.92 -1.68 -15.76
N MET A 99 1.06 -1.25 -14.82
CA MET A 99 -0.14 -2.01 -14.45
C MET A 99 -1.15 -2.16 -15.59
N ILE A 100 -1.30 -1.11 -16.41
CA ILE A 100 -2.14 -1.19 -17.62
C ILE A 100 -1.55 -2.21 -18.60
N LEU A 101 -0.24 -2.12 -18.87
CA LEU A 101 0.41 -3.00 -19.85
C LEU A 101 0.40 -4.46 -19.43
N ILE A 102 0.63 -4.76 -18.15
CA ILE A 102 0.57 -6.14 -17.63
C ILE A 102 -0.88 -6.65 -17.48
N GLY A 103 -1.86 -5.75 -17.37
CA GLY A 103 -3.28 -6.09 -17.40
C GLY A 103 -3.76 -6.62 -18.75
N ILE A 104 -3.16 -6.19 -19.87
CA ILE A 104 -3.52 -6.64 -21.22
C ILE A 104 -3.36 -8.16 -21.40
N PRO A 105 -2.20 -8.79 -21.13
CA PRO A 105 -2.07 -10.24 -21.24
C PRO A 105 -2.95 -10.97 -20.21
N ILE A 106 -3.12 -10.43 -19.00
CA ILE A 106 -3.98 -11.04 -17.97
C ILE A 106 -5.43 -11.11 -18.45
N SER A 107 -5.98 -10.02 -19.03
CA SER A 107 -7.36 -10.01 -19.55
C SER A 107 -7.57 -10.93 -20.75
N ARG A 108 -6.50 -11.32 -21.46
CA ARG A 108 -6.57 -12.33 -22.52
C ARG A 108 -6.50 -13.76 -21.99
N LEU A 109 -5.77 -13.99 -20.89
CA LEU A 109 -5.64 -15.29 -20.25
C LEU A 109 -6.85 -15.62 -19.38
N GLN A 110 -7.42 -14.61 -18.72
CA GLN A 110 -8.62 -14.71 -17.91
C GLN A 110 -9.51 -13.48 -18.15
N PRO A 111 -10.43 -13.54 -19.12
CA PRO A 111 -11.35 -12.44 -19.41
C PRO A 111 -12.31 -12.12 -18.25
N ASP A 112 -12.65 -13.12 -17.44
CA ASP A 112 -13.63 -13.00 -16.34
C ASP A 112 -12.98 -12.73 -14.97
N VAL A 113 -11.78 -12.12 -14.94
CA VAL A 113 -11.17 -11.68 -13.67
C VAL A 113 -12.11 -10.68 -13.00
N GLN A 114 -12.57 -11.03 -11.80
CA GLN A 114 -13.41 -10.13 -11.03
C GLN A 114 -12.61 -8.88 -10.60
N PRO A 115 -13.24 -7.70 -10.60
CA PRO A 115 -12.64 -6.50 -10.02
C PRO A 115 -12.26 -6.74 -8.55
N GLN A 116 -11.27 -5.98 -8.05
CA GLN A 116 -11.05 -5.96 -6.60
C GLN A 116 -12.21 -5.21 -5.92
N VAL A 117 -12.48 -5.53 -4.65
CA VAL A 117 -13.55 -4.87 -3.86
C VAL A 117 -13.46 -3.33 -3.94
N PHE A 118 -12.27 -2.75 -3.87
CA PHE A 118 -12.10 -1.29 -4.00
C PHE A 118 -12.51 -0.78 -5.39
N GLU A 119 -12.22 -1.52 -6.46
CA GLU A 119 -12.64 -1.19 -7.82
C GLU A 119 -14.17 -1.32 -7.97
N GLU A 120 -14.77 -2.36 -7.40
CA GLU A 120 -16.24 -2.50 -7.36
C GLU A 120 -16.89 -1.31 -6.65
N MET A 121 -16.32 -0.90 -5.51
CA MET A 121 -16.79 0.27 -4.77
C MET A 121 -16.70 1.55 -5.61
N LEU A 122 -15.59 1.77 -6.33
CA LEU A 122 -15.43 2.90 -7.25
C LEU A 122 -16.48 2.91 -8.37
N ARG A 123 -16.82 1.73 -8.93
CA ARG A 123 -17.85 1.59 -9.97
C ARG A 123 -19.27 1.75 -9.44
N SER A 124 -19.47 1.51 -8.16
CA SER A 124 -20.80 1.55 -7.51
C SER A 124 -21.24 2.93 -7.03
N VAL A 125 -20.34 3.94 -7.07
CA VAL A 125 -20.65 5.29 -6.58
C VAL A 125 -21.79 5.91 -7.39
N GLY A 126 -22.77 6.47 -6.71
CA GLY A 126 -23.91 7.17 -7.33
C GLY A 126 -23.76 8.69 -7.33
N GLN A 127 -22.83 9.23 -6.54
CA GLN A 127 -22.61 10.67 -6.37
C GLN A 127 -21.12 10.99 -6.33
N ASP A 128 -20.73 12.12 -6.91
CA ASP A 128 -19.31 12.51 -7.04
C ASP A 128 -18.57 12.61 -5.70
N TRP A 129 -19.26 13.04 -4.63
CA TRP A 129 -18.64 13.12 -3.31
C TRP A 129 -18.21 11.74 -2.78
N GLN A 130 -18.95 10.67 -3.12
CA GLN A 130 -18.58 9.30 -2.76
C GLN A 130 -17.29 8.89 -3.47
N PHE A 131 -17.16 9.25 -4.75
CA PHE A 131 -15.92 9.04 -5.49
C PHE A 131 -14.75 9.78 -4.84
N PHE A 132 -14.89 11.06 -4.48
CA PHE A 132 -13.80 11.80 -3.84
C PHE A 132 -13.39 11.22 -2.47
N VAL A 133 -14.35 10.66 -1.72
CA VAL A 133 -14.04 9.89 -0.50
C VAL A 133 -13.22 8.66 -0.83
N LEU A 134 -13.65 7.82 -1.78
CA LEU A 134 -12.90 6.62 -2.18
C LEU A 134 -11.53 6.95 -2.77
N LEU A 135 -11.43 8.01 -3.58
CA LEU A 135 -10.18 8.51 -4.14
C LEU A 135 -9.21 8.90 -3.02
N PHE A 136 -9.68 9.62 -2.00
CA PHE A 136 -8.85 9.93 -0.83
C PHE A 136 -8.43 8.67 -0.09
N LEU A 137 -9.33 7.70 0.10
CA LEU A 137 -8.99 6.44 0.76
C LEU A 137 -7.90 5.67 -0.01
N GLY A 138 -8.07 5.47 -1.32
CA GLY A 138 -7.16 4.69 -2.14
C GLY A 138 -5.85 5.40 -2.51
N ALA A 139 -5.88 6.72 -2.73
CA ALA A 139 -4.71 7.49 -3.17
C ALA A 139 -3.92 8.13 -2.02
N VAL A 140 -4.48 8.17 -0.80
CA VAL A 140 -3.81 8.78 0.36
C VAL A 140 -3.76 7.82 1.53
N THR A 141 -4.90 7.35 2.04
CA THR A 141 -4.90 6.56 3.29
C THR A 141 -4.21 5.22 3.13
N ALA A 142 -4.53 4.48 2.07
CA ALA A 142 -3.93 3.18 1.78
C ALA A 142 -2.40 3.29 1.57
N PRO A 143 -1.88 4.19 0.71
CA PRO A 143 -0.44 4.44 0.61
C PRO A 143 0.21 4.79 1.94
N ILE A 144 -0.39 5.66 2.76
CA ILE A 144 0.21 6.01 4.06
C ILE A 144 0.36 4.76 4.95
N SER A 145 -0.71 3.98 5.15
CA SER A 145 -0.62 2.78 6.00
C SER A 145 0.30 1.72 5.41
N GLU A 146 0.20 1.46 4.11
CA GLU A 146 0.94 0.39 3.46
C GLU A 146 2.43 0.72 3.35
N GLU A 147 2.80 1.93 2.95
CA GLU A 147 4.21 2.33 2.89
C GLU A 147 4.87 2.32 4.26
N LEU A 148 4.15 2.76 5.30
CA LEU A 148 4.65 2.76 6.67
C LEU A 148 4.94 1.33 7.15
N PHE A 149 4.07 0.37 6.84
CA PHE A 149 4.29 -1.03 7.17
C PHE A 149 5.33 -1.70 6.25
N TYR A 150 5.11 -1.69 4.94
CA TYR A 150 5.92 -2.45 3.99
C TYR A 150 7.31 -1.86 3.78
N ARG A 151 7.43 -0.54 3.57
CA ARG A 151 8.72 0.13 3.35
C ARG A 151 9.33 0.59 4.66
N GLY A 152 8.51 1.06 5.60
CA GLY A 152 8.97 1.52 6.91
C GLY A 152 9.39 0.39 7.85
N MET A 153 8.72 -0.78 7.84
CA MET A 153 9.05 -1.90 8.74
C MET A 153 9.53 -3.17 8.04
N LEU A 154 8.73 -3.72 7.12
CA LEU A 154 8.92 -5.08 6.59
C LEU A 154 10.16 -5.20 5.71
N TYR A 155 10.31 -4.29 4.75
CA TYR A 155 11.43 -4.29 3.82
C TYR A 155 12.79 -4.17 4.53
N PRO A 156 13.01 -3.25 5.49
CA PRO A 156 14.26 -3.18 6.26
C PRO A 156 14.65 -4.50 6.93
N VAL A 157 13.68 -5.27 7.43
CA VAL A 157 13.95 -6.59 8.03
C VAL A 157 14.44 -7.56 6.95
N PHE A 158 13.70 -7.78 5.87
CA PHE A 158 14.11 -8.69 4.79
C PHE A 158 15.41 -8.27 4.14
N ARG A 159 15.59 -6.97 3.90
CA ARG A 159 16.81 -6.38 3.39
C ARG A 159 18.03 -6.73 4.26
N GLY A 160 17.87 -6.72 5.58
CA GLY A 160 18.94 -7.07 6.51
C GLY A 160 19.40 -8.53 6.45
N TYR A 161 18.51 -9.45 6.05
CA TYR A 161 18.82 -10.88 5.92
C TYR A 161 19.19 -11.32 4.50
N LEU A 162 18.53 -10.75 3.49
CA LEU A 162 18.60 -11.20 2.10
C LEU A 162 19.35 -10.21 1.18
N GLY A 163 19.73 -9.05 1.71
CA GLY A 163 20.27 -7.95 0.91
C GLY A 163 19.18 -7.14 0.17
N PRO A 164 19.56 -6.04 -0.50
CA PRO A 164 18.60 -5.10 -1.07
C PRO A 164 17.73 -5.66 -2.20
N GLY A 165 18.31 -6.48 -3.09
CA GLY A 165 17.60 -7.07 -4.22
C GLY A 165 16.58 -8.13 -3.80
N TRP A 166 17.05 -9.22 -3.16
CA TRP A 166 16.17 -10.27 -2.69
C TRP A 166 15.21 -9.80 -1.60
N GLY A 167 15.63 -8.87 -0.73
CA GLY A 167 14.73 -8.25 0.23
C GLY A 167 13.58 -7.50 -0.44
N ALA A 168 13.82 -6.84 -1.58
CA ALA A 168 12.79 -6.12 -2.32
C ALA A 168 11.83 -7.11 -3.02
N VAL A 169 12.36 -8.19 -3.59
CA VAL A 169 11.56 -9.27 -4.18
C VAL A 169 10.66 -9.91 -3.12
N THR A 170 11.19 -10.23 -1.94
CA THR A 170 10.40 -10.84 -0.86
C THR A 170 9.34 -9.88 -0.32
N ALA A 171 9.70 -8.61 -0.07
CA ALA A 171 8.74 -7.61 0.37
C ALA A 171 7.64 -7.35 -0.67
N GLY A 172 8.00 -7.29 -1.95
CA GLY A 172 7.06 -7.21 -3.06
C GLY A 172 6.13 -8.41 -3.12
N LEU A 173 6.65 -9.63 -3.03
CA LEU A 173 5.81 -10.83 -3.04
C LEU A 173 4.80 -10.85 -1.90
N ILE A 174 5.21 -10.49 -0.69
CA ILE A 174 4.29 -10.40 0.47
C ILE A 174 3.24 -9.32 0.24
N PHE A 175 3.62 -8.17 -0.33
CA PHE A 175 2.70 -7.11 -0.70
C PHE A 175 1.64 -7.59 -1.71
N GLY A 176 2.05 -8.30 -2.77
CA GLY A 176 1.12 -8.86 -3.76
C GLY A 176 0.19 -9.91 -3.16
N LEU A 177 0.71 -10.83 -2.34
CA LEU A 177 -0.08 -11.88 -1.69
C LEU A 177 -1.09 -11.33 -0.68
N ALA A 178 -0.80 -10.20 -0.05
CA ALA A 178 -1.69 -9.56 0.93
C ALA A 178 -3.03 -9.08 0.32
N HIS A 179 -3.14 -9.04 -1.01
CA HIS A 179 -4.35 -8.68 -1.72
C HIS A 179 -5.30 -9.87 -1.98
N TRP A 180 -4.88 -11.10 -1.66
CA TRP A 180 -5.69 -12.31 -1.78
C TRP A 180 -6.26 -12.57 -3.20
N ASP A 181 -5.55 -12.08 -4.22
CA ASP A 181 -5.90 -12.25 -5.63
C ASP A 181 -4.66 -12.80 -6.37
N LEU A 182 -4.74 -14.06 -6.80
CA LEU A 182 -3.61 -14.73 -7.47
C LEU A 182 -3.29 -14.12 -8.85
N TRP A 183 -4.29 -13.62 -9.58
CA TRP A 183 -4.08 -12.99 -10.89
C TRP A 183 -3.36 -11.65 -10.74
N ARG A 184 -3.67 -10.91 -9.68
CA ARG A 184 -3.03 -9.61 -9.41
C ARG A 184 -1.78 -9.71 -8.53
N THR A 185 -1.52 -10.86 -7.90
CA THR A 185 -0.34 -11.08 -7.03
C THR A 185 0.96 -10.75 -7.75
N ILE A 186 1.17 -11.24 -8.98
CA ILE A 186 2.43 -11.02 -9.72
C ILE A 186 2.61 -9.54 -10.10
N PRO A 187 1.65 -8.87 -10.77
CA PRO A 187 1.72 -7.43 -11.02
C PRO A 187 1.99 -6.60 -9.77
N LEU A 188 1.23 -6.86 -8.70
CA LEU A 188 1.36 -6.13 -7.44
C LEU A 188 2.69 -6.42 -6.75
N ALA A 189 3.22 -7.63 -6.86
CA ALA A 189 4.55 -7.96 -6.32
C ALA A 189 5.66 -7.21 -7.03
N ILE A 190 5.57 -7.07 -8.35
CA ILE A 190 6.52 -6.26 -9.14
C ILE A 190 6.39 -4.78 -8.74
N GLY A 191 5.17 -4.26 -8.60
CA GLY A 191 4.93 -2.90 -8.12
C GLY A 191 5.50 -2.66 -6.72
N GLY A 192 5.28 -3.60 -5.78
CA GLY A 192 5.83 -3.54 -4.43
C GLY A 192 7.35 -3.60 -4.39
N ALA A 193 7.98 -4.41 -5.23
CA ALA A 193 9.43 -4.45 -5.38
C ALA A 193 9.98 -3.15 -6.00
N ALA A 194 9.27 -2.56 -6.97
CA ALA A 194 9.62 -1.26 -7.54
C ALA A 194 9.53 -0.12 -6.52
N LEU A 195 8.51 -0.13 -5.64
CA LEU A 195 8.43 0.80 -4.51
C LEU A 195 9.59 0.61 -3.52
N CYS A 196 10.03 -0.63 -3.26
CA CYS A 196 11.25 -0.88 -2.48
C CYS A 196 12.51 -0.33 -3.17
N TYR A 197 12.60 -0.43 -4.50
CA TYR A 197 13.69 0.19 -5.25
C TYR A 197 13.69 1.72 -5.12
N MET A 198 12.53 2.37 -5.25
CA MET A 198 12.39 3.82 -5.04
C MET A 198 12.78 4.21 -3.60
N TYR A 199 12.41 3.39 -2.62
CA TYR A 199 12.85 3.55 -1.24
C TYR A 199 14.37 3.43 -1.09
N GLU A 200 15.03 2.45 -1.72
CA GLU A 200 16.50 2.32 -1.67
C GLU A 200 17.23 3.52 -2.28
N LYS A 201 16.63 4.16 -3.30
CA LYS A 201 17.22 5.34 -3.93
C LYS A 201 17.10 6.60 -3.08
N THR A 202 16.02 6.72 -2.31
CA THR A 202 15.66 7.98 -1.64
C THR A 202 15.75 7.93 -0.12
N GLY A 203 15.71 6.72 0.46
CA GLY A 203 15.66 6.48 1.90
C GLY A 203 14.47 7.15 2.59
N ASN A 204 13.38 7.42 1.85
CA ASN A 204 12.28 8.28 2.26
C ASN A 204 10.92 7.70 1.87
N ILE A 205 10.06 7.41 2.86
CA ILE A 205 8.74 6.84 2.59
C ILE A 205 7.71 7.87 2.10
N TRP A 206 7.93 9.18 2.28
CA TRP A 206 7.04 10.18 1.66
C TRP A 206 7.09 10.12 0.14
N VAL A 207 8.26 9.81 -0.41
CA VAL A 207 8.43 9.65 -1.85
C VAL A 207 7.66 8.42 -2.35
N THR A 208 7.75 7.29 -1.64
CA THR A 208 7.03 6.07 -2.04
C THR A 208 5.53 6.19 -1.77
N MET A 209 5.09 6.88 -0.71
CA MET A 209 3.68 7.26 -0.51
C MET A 209 3.14 8.07 -1.67
N LEU A 210 3.91 9.05 -2.15
CA LEU A 210 3.52 9.83 -3.31
C LEU A 210 3.47 8.98 -4.58
N ALA A 211 4.44 8.10 -4.81
CA ALA A 211 4.45 7.21 -5.96
C ALA A 211 3.26 6.25 -5.98
N HIS A 212 3.02 5.59 -4.86
CA HIS A 212 1.91 4.67 -4.69
C HIS A 212 0.57 5.39 -4.76
N GLY A 213 0.44 6.55 -4.10
CA GLY A 213 -0.76 7.38 -4.18
C GLY A 213 -1.05 7.91 -5.58
N THR A 214 -0.01 8.27 -6.33
CA THR A 214 -0.14 8.68 -7.74
C THR A 214 -0.63 7.50 -8.59
N TRP A 215 -0.03 6.33 -8.42
CA TRP A 215 -0.48 5.12 -9.12
C TRP A 215 -1.95 4.79 -8.81
N ASN A 216 -2.32 4.70 -7.52
CA ASN A 216 -3.69 4.38 -7.13
C ASN A 216 -4.70 5.45 -7.54
N GLY A 217 -4.34 6.73 -7.39
CA GLY A 217 -5.21 7.85 -7.74
C GLY A 217 -5.50 7.91 -9.23
N LEU A 218 -4.47 7.76 -10.08
CA LEU A 218 -4.66 7.73 -11.53
C LEU A 218 -5.49 6.52 -11.97
N MET A 219 -5.24 5.33 -11.41
CA MET A 219 -6.07 4.15 -11.69
C MET A 219 -7.54 4.37 -11.27
N SER A 220 -7.76 4.99 -10.11
CA SER A 220 -9.12 5.30 -9.63
C SER A 220 -9.84 6.29 -10.53
N LEU A 221 -9.14 7.32 -11.00
CA LEU A 221 -9.68 8.28 -11.98
C LEU A 221 -10.03 7.58 -13.30
N MET A 222 -9.19 6.66 -13.77
CA MET A 222 -9.48 5.89 -14.99
C MET A 222 -10.74 5.05 -14.86
N VAL A 223 -10.92 4.35 -13.73
CA VAL A 223 -12.13 3.57 -13.46
C VAL A 223 -13.36 4.47 -13.43
N TYR A 224 -13.31 5.60 -12.73
CA TYR A 224 -14.47 6.49 -12.58
C TYR A 224 -14.89 7.16 -13.89
N TYR A 225 -13.94 7.60 -14.72
CA TYR A 225 -14.24 8.21 -16.03
C TYR A 225 -14.39 7.18 -17.17
N ASN A 226 -14.32 5.87 -16.87
CA ASN A 226 -14.33 4.78 -17.85
C ASN A 226 -13.24 4.91 -18.93
N PHE A 227 -12.06 5.43 -18.56
CA PHE A 227 -10.90 5.39 -19.45
C PHE A 227 -10.28 3.99 -19.42
N LEU A 228 -10.39 3.27 -20.54
CA LEU A 228 -9.70 2.00 -20.81
C LEU A 228 -10.05 0.82 -19.86
N VAL A 229 -11.27 0.78 -19.31
CA VAL A 229 -11.80 -0.42 -18.64
C VAL A 229 -13.17 -0.80 -19.18
#